data_AF-A0AAD5TQD3-F1
#
_entry.id   AF-A0AAD5TQD3-F1
#
_cell.length_a   1.000
_cell.length_b   1.000
_cell.length_c   1.000
_cell.angle_alpha   90.00
_cell.angle_beta   90.00
_cell.angle_gamma   90.00
#
_symmetry.space_group_name_H-M   'P 1'
#
loop_
_entity.id
_entity.type
_entity.pdbx_description
1 polymer ?
#
loop_
_entity_poly.entity_id
_entity_poly.type
_entity_poly.pdbx_seq_one_letter_code
_entity_poly.pdbx_strand_id
1 'polypeptide(L)'
;MISVSERDYITKGVDRSVRADGRARLDFRDLNLETGMITQASGSCRVTLEGGTDVLVGVKVEVGSIEPDAEAAADADDIDDDGGARTAGGGGPGTDDTTGSSGGGTHARNRGRISCTVACSPSATRVFDPRDVESMCNEYSQLLNRVLNSAHGGVDLAALCIVPGSTCWVLNVDALVLDYGGGLLDAIFAATRGALHNTRIPRATVEQTDGRVEFEIEDEETEIVAGWEDVPLTVSMSKIGYRHIVDPTPLEELCSSARLTVAVNRRGNLCALQKGGEGGIEPSLLAEMVQTAKQLGQTLLSRHDTLLAAEARRIAKGVDPTGFR
;
A
#
# COMPACT_ATOMS: atom_id res chain seq x y z
N MET A 1 29.59 -5.68 -0.88
CA MET A 1 29.86 -7.04 -1.41
C MET A 1 30.04 -7.99 -0.24
N ILE A 2 29.46 -9.19 -0.31
CA ILE A 2 29.57 -10.24 0.72
C ILE A 2 30.57 -11.32 0.29
N SER A 3 31.36 -11.86 1.22
CA SER A 3 32.28 -12.96 0.96
C SER A 3 31.53 -14.24 0.59
N VAL A 4 32.15 -15.08 -0.25
CA VAL A 4 31.62 -16.42 -0.57
C VAL A 4 31.46 -17.27 0.70
N SER A 5 32.41 -17.16 1.64
CA SER A 5 32.35 -17.87 2.92
C SER A 5 31.21 -17.39 3.81
N GLU A 6 30.95 -16.09 3.82
CA GLU A 6 29.83 -15.50 4.58
C GLU A 6 28.49 -15.92 3.99
N ARG A 7 28.36 -15.89 2.66
CA ARG A 7 27.16 -16.37 1.97
C ARG A 7 26.89 -17.85 2.25
N ASP A 8 27.92 -18.68 2.22
CA ASP A 8 27.82 -20.11 2.52
C ASP A 8 27.44 -20.35 4.00
N TYR A 9 28.01 -19.57 4.92
CA TYR A 9 27.66 -19.60 6.34
C TYR A 9 26.18 -19.26 6.58
N ILE A 10 25.68 -18.18 5.99
CA ILE A 10 24.28 -17.76 6.11
C ILE A 10 23.36 -18.82 5.49
N THR A 11 23.69 -19.32 4.30
CA THR A 11 22.86 -20.32 3.61
C THR A 11 22.76 -21.62 4.42
N LYS A 12 23.88 -22.12 4.95
CA LYS A 12 23.91 -23.31 5.82
C LYS A 12 23.23 -23.07 7.17
N GLY A 13 23.35 -21.87 7.72
CA GLY A 13 22.67 -21.47 8.96
C GLY A 13 21.14 -21.51 8.79
N VAL A 14 20.62 -20.86 7.75
CA VAL A 14 19.20 -20.84 7.41
C VAL A 14 18.65 -22.26 7.21
N ASP A 15 19.41 -23.14 6.56
CA ASP A 15 19.01 -24.54 6.39
C ASP A 15 18.84 -25.28 7.74
N ARG A 16 19.67 -24.94 8.73
CA ARG A 16 19.61 -25.47 10.09
C ARG A 16 18.66 -24.70 11.03
N SER A 17 17.92 -23.70 10.52
CA SER A 17 17.09 -22.80 11.33
C SER A 17 17.87 -21.92 12.31
N VAL A 18 19.15 -21.64 12.06
CA VAL A 18 20.00 -20.82 12.91
C VAL A 18 20.36 -19.53 12.18
N ARG A 19 20.01 -18.39 12.77
CA ARG A 19 20.35 -17.06 12.26
C ARG A 19 21.42 -16.41 13.11
N ALA A 20 22.09 -15.40 12.56
CA ALA A 20 23.17 -14.68 13.23
C ALA A 20 22.72 -13.95 14.50
N ASP A 21 21.44 -13.57 14.56
CA ASP A 21 20.78 -12.90 15.69
C ASP A 21 20.09 -13.87 16.66
N GLY A 22 20.13 -15.18 16.39
CA GLY A 22 19.50 -16.20 17.22
C GLY A 22 17.99 -16.39 16.98
N ARG A 23 17.37 -15.66 16.03
CA ARG A 23 15.96 -15.82 15.69
C ARG A 23 15.68 -17.07 14.86
N ALA A 24 14.43 -17.52 14.89
CA ALA A 24 13.95 -18.53 13.96
C ALA A 24 13.73 -17.94 12.54
N ARG A 25 13.52 -18.82 11.55
CA ARG A 25 13.29 -18.41 10.15
C ARG A 25 12.02 -17.57 9.94
N LEU A 26 10.99 -17.81 10.75
CA LEU A 26 9.66 -17.21 10.60
C LEU A 26 9.38 -16.14 11.66
N ASP A 27 10.43 -15.65 12.32
CA ASP A 27 10.32 -14.72 13.44
C ASP A 27 10.74 -13.30 13.04
N PHE A 28 9.94 -12.31 13.42
CA PHE A 28 10.12 -10.90 13.10
C PHE A 28 10.86 -10.18 14.22
N ARG A 29 11.60 -9.13 13.90
CA ARG A 29 12.15 -8.21 14.90
C ARG A 29 11.03 -7.49 15.63
N ASP A 30 11.34 -7.04 16.83
CA ASP A 30 10.44 -6.16 17.55
C ASP A 30 10.32 -4.83 16.80
N LEU A 31 9.07 -4.41 16.62
CA LEU A 31 8.69 -3.20 15.93
C LEU A 31 8.19 -2.19 16.97
N ASN A 32 8.82 -1.02 17.00
CA ASN A 32 8.32 0.13 17.71
C ASN A 32 7.54 1.04 16.76
N LEU A 33 6.37 1.51 17.19
CA LEU A 33 5.47 2.32 16.40
C LEU A 33 5.06 3.56 17.18
N GLU A 34 5.21 4.72 16.56
CA GLU A 34 4.86 6.02 17.13
C GLU A 34 3.98 6.79 16.15
N THR A 35 2.78 7.19 16.56
CA THR A 35 1.85 7.95 15.71
C THR A 35 1.82 9.43 16.07
N GLY A 36 1.50 10.29 15.11
CA GLY A 36 1.29 11.72 15.37
C GLY A 36 2.57 12.54 15.57
N MET A 37 3.67 12.09 14.96
CA MET A 37 4.99 12.73 15.03
C MET A 37 5.07 14.05 14.25
N ILE A 38 4.35 14.15 13.12
CA ILE A 38 4.34 15.32 12.24
C ILE A 38 3.02 16.07 12.46
N THR A 39 3.10 17.29 12.98
CA THR A 39 1.92 18.13 13.28
C THR A 39 1.29 18.76 12.04
N GLN A 40 2.06 18.95 10.97
CA GLN A 40 1.60 19.52 9.70
C GLN A 40 0.90 18.50 8.78
N ALA A 41 1.02 17.21 9.08
CA ALA A 41 0.41 16.15 8.29
C ALA A 41 -0.94 15.75 8.90
N SER A 42 -1.92 15.44 8.04
CA SER A 42 -3.24 14.96 8.45
C SER A 42 -3.15 13.64 9.23
N GLY A 43 -2.14 12.83 8.95
CA GLY A 43 -1.76 11.64 9.70
C GLY A 43 -0.25 11.41 9.60
N SER A 44 0.36 10.83 10.62
CA SER A 44 1.78 10.46 10.57
C SER A 44 2.10 9.30 11.48
N CYS A 45 3.10 8.52 11.10
CA CYS A 45 3.58 7.39 11.87
C CYS A 45 5.06 7.14 11.59
N ARG A 46 5.84 6.86 12.63
CA ARG A 46 7.21 6.38 12.54
C ARG A 46 7.25 4.93 13.01
N VAL A 47 7.96 4.11 12.26
CA VAL A 47 8.22 2.71 12.59
C VAL A 47 9.72 2.51 12.66
N THR A 48 10.18 1.94 13.76
CA THR A 48 11.57 1.55 13.96
C THR A 48 11.61 0.06 14.24
N LEU A 49 12.35 -0.67 13.41
CA LEU A 49 12.69 -2.07 13.67
C LEU A 49 13.99 -2.13 14.44
N GLU A 50 14.07 -3.06 15.39
CA GLU A 50 15.34 -3.44 15.99
C GLU A 50 16.34 -3.82 14.87
N GLY A 51 17.60 -3.40 14.97
CA GLY A 51 18.59 -3.65 13.90
C GLY A 51 18.65 -2.60 12.78
N GLY A 52 18.04 -1.42 12.97
CA GLY A 52 18.43 -0.19 12.24
C GLY A 52 17.56 0.20 11.05
N THR A 53 16.37 -0.39 10.89
CA THR A 53 15.41 0.11 9.89
C THR A 53 14.52 1.16 10.54
N ASP A 54 14.49 2.35 9.97
CA ASP A 54 13.68 3.46 10.46
C ASP A 54 12.94 4.13 9.30
N VAL A 55 11.62 4.15 9.39
CA VAL A 55 10.72 4.64 8.35
C VAL A 55 9.73 5.63 8.95
N LEU A 56 9.60 6.78 8.32
CA LEU A 56 8.64 7.81 8.66
C LEU A 56 7.61 7.93 7.54
N VAL A 57 6.32 7.81 7.85
CA VAL A 57 5.24 8.01 6.89
C VAL A 57 4.39 9.20 7.31
N GLY A 58 4.14 10.10 6.36
CA GLY A 58 3.16 11.17 6.45
C GLY A 58 2.00 10.92 5.51
N VAL A 59 0.79 11.28 5.93
CA VAL A 59 -0.40 11.30 5.09
C VAL A 59 -0.89 12.75 5.03
N LYS A 60 -0.97 13.27 3.82
CA LYS A 60 -1.55 14.58 3.54
C LYS A 60 -2.85 14.40 2.77
N VAL A 61 -3.89 15.10 3.20
CA VAL A 61 -5.20 15.08 2.54
C VAL A 61 -5.34 16.35 1.73
N GLU A 62 -5.68 16.21 0.45
CA GLU A 62 -5.89 17.33 -0.47
C GLU A 62 -7.22 17.14 -1.22
N VAL A 63 -7.81 18.24 -1.69
CA VAL A 63 -8.98 18.18 -2.58
C VAL A 63 -8.48 18.06 -4.01
N GLY A 64 -8.88 17.00 -4.69
CA GLY A 64 -8.61 16.79 -6.11
C GLY A 64 -9.89 16.89 -6.95
N SER A 65 -9.72 17.28 -8.21
CA SER A 65 -10.76 17.17 -9.22
C SER A 65 -10.74 15.79 -9.87
N ILE A 66 -11.92 15.25 -10.17
CA ILE A 66 -12.07 14.05 -10.99
C ILE A 66 -12.02 14.52 -12.44
N GLU A 67 -10.94 14.17 -13.16
CA GLU A 67 -10.88 14.46 -14.59
C GLU A 67 -11.99 13.67 -15.32
N PRO A 68 -12.83 14.34 -16.12
CA PRO A 68 -13.77 13.63 -16.97
C PRO A 68 -12.96 12.93 -18.07
N ASP A 69 -13.04 11.60 -18.14
CA ASP A 69 -12.44 10.84 -19.23
C ASP A 69 -12.90 11.42 -20.57
N ALA A 70 -11.94 11.82 -21.41
CA ALA A 70 -12.14 12.47 -22.70
C ALA A 70 -12.93 11.61 -23.73
N GLU A 71 -13.31 10.38 -23.39
CA GLU A 71 -14.11 9.49 -24.25
C GLU A 71 -15.61 9.78 -24.20
N ALA A 72 -16.13 10.49 -23.19
CA ALA A 72 -17.55 10.82 -23.11
C ALA A 72 -17.96 12.11 -23.87
N ALA A 73 -16.98 12.87 -24.38
CA ALA A 73 -17.22 14.12 -25.11
C ALA A 73 -17.37 13.94 -26.63
N ALA A 74 -17.12 12.73 -27.16
CA ALA A 74 -17.20 12.47 -28.59
C ALA A 74 -18.61 12.08 -29.10
N ASP A 75 -19.57 11.81 -28.21
CA ASP A 75 -20.92 11.33 -28.58
C ASP A 75 -22.01 12.42 -28.56
N ALA A 76 -21.64 13.71 -28.59
CA ALA A 76 -22.61 14.81 -28.52
C ALA A 76 -22.72 15.72 -29.77
N ASP A 77 -21.87 15.55 -30.79
CA ASP A 77 -21.79 16.49 -31.92
C ASP A 77 -22.05 15.86 -33.31
N ASP A 78 -22.96 14.88 -33.41
CA ASP A 78 -23.50 14.44 -34.73
C ASP A 78 -25.02 14.22 -34.66
N ILE A 79 -25.77 15.33 -34.66
CA ILE A 79 -27.16 15.34 -35.17
C ILE A 79 -27.21 16.44 -36.24
N ASP A 80 -26.70 16.10 -37.42
CA ASP A 80 -27.10 16.80 -38.65
C ASP A 80 -28.17 15.97 -39.39
N ASP A 81 -29.26 16.68 -39.61
CA ASP A 81 -30.48 16.37 -40.33
C ASP A 81 -30.22 16.07 -41.82
N ASP A 82 -30.64 14.91 -42.32
CA ASP A 82 -31.15 14.81 -43.69
C ASP A 82 -32.12 13.63 -43.86
N GLY A 83 -33.27 13.91 -44.46
CA GLY A 83 -34.31 12.96 -44.76
C GLY A 83 -34.28 12.48 -46.21
N GLY A 84 -34.51 11.19 -46.47
CA GLY A 84 -34.96 10.76 -47.79
C GLY A 84 -34.67 9.34 -48.25
N ALA A 85 -35.69 8.49 -48.12
CA ALA A 85 -36.14 7.46 -49.09
C ALA A 85 -35.38 6.13 -49.31
N ARG A 86 -36.08 5.04 -48.94
CA ARG A 86 -36.39 3.78 -49.67
C ARG A 86 -35.21 3.07 -50.38
N THR A 87 -34.92 1.80 -50.09
CA THR A 87 -35.58 0.61 -50.69
C THR A 87 -34.98 -0.71 -50.17
N ALA A 88 -35.71 -1.80 -50.40
CA ALA A 88 -35.61 -3.10 -49.77
C ALA A 88 -34.45 -4.03 -50.21
N GLY A 89 -34.15 -5.01 -49.35
CA GLY A 89 -33.85 -6.39 -49.78
C GLY A 89 -32.60 -7.03 -49.20
N GLY A 90 -32.75 -8.25 -48.67
CA GLY A 90 -31.68 -9.27 -48.61
C GLY A 90 -31.33 -9.76 -47.20
N GLY A 91 -31.75 -10.98 -46.88
CA GLY A 91 -31.48 -11.64 -45.61
C GLY A 91 -30.14 -12.40 -45.54
N GLY A 92 -29.72 -12.68 -44.31
CA GLY A 92 -28.72 -13.68 -43.94
C GLY A 92 -28.76 -13.85 -42.41
N PRO A 93 -28.87 -15.09 -41.86
CA PRO A 93 -28.90 -15.30 -40.42
C PRO A 93 -27.48 -15.22 -39.87
N GLY A 94 -27.21 -14.15 -39.10
CA GLY A 94 -26.01 -14.00 -38.29
C GLY A 94 -26.16 -14.76 -36.98
N THR A 95 -25.05 -15.36 -36.56
CA THR A 95 -24.89 -16.16 -35.35
C THR A 95 -25.11 -15.33 -34.07
N ASP A 96 -26.05 -15.78 -33.23
CA ASP A 96 -26.29 -15.27 -31.89
C ASP A 96 -25.18 -15.74 -30.94
N ASP A 97 -24.12 -14.94 -30.77
CA ASP A 97 -23.29 -14.98 -29.55
C ASP A 97 -23.61 -13.74 -28.71
N THR A 98 -24.70 -13.87 -27.95
CA THR A 98 -25.04 -12.95 -26.87
C THR A 98 -24.18 -13.30 -25.66
N THR A 99 -22.98 -12.73 -25.58
CA THR A 99 -22.31 -12.53 -24.29
C THR A 99 -22.40 -11.05 -23.94
N GLY A 100 -23.40 -10.72 -23.12
CA GLY A 100 -23.50 -9.43 -22.46
C GLY A 100 -22.28 -9.22 -21.56
N SER A 101 -21.43 -8.27 -21.93
CA SER A 101 -20.56 -7.59 -20.97
C SER A 101 -21.32 -6.39 -20.43
N SER A 102 -21.95 -6.63 -19.29
CA SER A 102 -22.63 -5.71 -18.42
C SER A 102 -21.76 -4.52 -17.97
N GLY A 103 -22.29 -3.32 -18.21
CA GLY A 103 -22.12 -2.04 -17.52
C GLY A 103 -21.11 -1.93 -16.36
N GLY A 104 -19.87 -1.54 -16.66
CA GLY A 104 -18.82 -1.26 -15.67
C GLY A 104 -18.36 0.20 -15.56
N GLY A 105 -19.06 1.18 -16.15
CA GLY A 105 -18.51 2.54 -16.36
C GLY A 105 -18.88 3.63 -15.34
N THR A 106 -19.80 3.41 -14.41
CA THR A 106 -20.35 4.49 -13.55
C THR A 106 -19.85 4.48 -12.11
N HIS A 107 -19.22 3.40 -11.63
CA HIS A 107 -18.72 3.31 -10.24
C HIS A 107 -17.29 3.82 -10.04
N ALA A 108 -16.51 4.02 -11.11
CA ALA A 108 -15.17 4.59 -11.02
C ALA A 108 -15.16 6.11 -10.80
N ARG A 109 -16.27 6.79 -11.13
CA ARG A 109 -16.39 8.26 -11.10
C ARG A 109 -16.63 8.86 -9.72
N ASN A 110 -16.89 8.03 -8.70
CA ASN A 110 -17.25 8.45 -7.35
C ASN A 110 -16.32 7.84 -6.30
N ARG A 111 -15.01 7.84 -6.58
CA ARG A 111 -14.00 7.29 -5.67
C ARG A 111 -12.87 8.30 -5.49
N GLY A 112 -12.44 8.46 -4.24
CA GLY A 112 -11.19 9.15 -3.92
C GLY A 112 -9.99 8.39 -4.48
N ARG A 113 -8.83 9.06 -4.45
CA ARG A 113 -7.57 8.50 -4.96
C ARG A 113 -6.54 8.48 -3.83
N ILE A 114 -5.76 7.41 -3.78
CA ILE A 114 -4.59 7.33 -2.91
C ILE A 114 -3.35 7.36 -3.81
N SER A 115 -2.47 8.32 -3.56
CA SER A 115 -1.18 8.45 -4.23
C SER A 115 -0.07 8.18 -3.22
N CYS A 116 0.78 7.21 -3.50
CA CYS A 116 1.84 6.79 -2.59
C CYS A 116 3.20 7.04 -3.20
N THR A 117 4.07 7.68 -2.45
CA THR A 117 5.46 7.94 -2.82
C THR A 117 6.39 7.40 -1.75
N VAL A 118 7.39 6.63 -2.15
CA VAL A 118 8.47 6.19 -1.27
C VAL A 118 9.73 6.94 -1.66
N ALA A 119 10.33 7.61 -0.70
CA ALA A 119 11.58 8.34 -0.83
C ALA A 119 12.60 7.81 0.18
N CYS A 120 13.86 7.86 -0.19
CA CYS A 120 14.94 7.25 0.56
C CYS A 120 15.96 8.34 0.92
N SER A 121 16.18 8.56 2.23
CA SER A 121 17.10 9.60 2.72
C SER A 121 18.54 9.29 2.33
N PRO A 122 19.39 10.29 2.02
CA PRO A 122 20.81 10.09 1.77
C PRO A 122 21.54 9.35 2.91
N SER A 123 21.02 9.42 4.14
CA SER A 123 21.54 8.66 5.28
C SER A 123 21.39 7.14 5.10
N ALA A 124 20.24 6.69 4.60
CA ALA A 124 19.97 5.28 4.31
C ALA A 124 20.68 4.80 3.02
N THR A 125 20.92 5.71 2.07
CA THR A 125 21.50 5.40 0.75
C THR A 125 23.01 5.17 0.77
N ARG A 126 23.71 5.32 1.91
CA ARG A 126 25.19 5.17 1.97
C ARG A 126 25.71 3.82 1.49
N VAL A 127 24.87 2.79 1.56
CA VAL A 127 25.22 1.40 1.24
C VAL A 127 24.94 1.06 -0.23
N PHE A 128 24.14 1.86 -0.93
CA PHE A 128 23.60 1.54 -2.25
C PHE A 128 24.03 2.55 -3.33
N ASP A 129 24.05 2.10 -4.59
CA ASP A 129 24.16 3.02 -5.72
C ASP A 129 22.85 3.84 -5.82
N PRO A 130 22.92 5.16 -6.06
CA PRO A 130 21.74 5.99 -6.21
C PRO A 130 20.71 5.46 -7.22
N ARG A 131 21.17 4.79 -8.30
CA ARG A 131 20.26 4.22 -9.32
C ARG A 131 19.48 3.02 -8.80
N ASP A 132 20.12 2.18 -8.00
CA ASP A 132 19.48 1.01 -7.40
C ASP A 132 18.44 1.45 -6.37
N VAL A 133 18.75 2.50 -5.60
CA VAL A 133 17.81 3.10 -4.65
C VAL A 133 16.60 3.65 -5.38
N GLU A 134 16.77 4.43 -6.44
CA GLU A 134 15.64 4.95 -7.22
C GLU A 134 14.75 3.83 -7.77
N SER A 135 15.35 2.76 -8.31
CA SER A 135 14.60 1.61 -8.80
C SER A 135 13.80 0.91 -7.68
N MET A 136 14.42 0.75 -6.50
CA MET A 136 13.77 0.15 -5.33
C MET A 136 12.62 1.03 -4.80
N CYS A 137 12.85 2.33 -4.60
CA CYS A 137 11.82 3.22 -4.08
C CYS A 137 10.64 3.33 -5.11
N ASN A 138 10.92 3.25 -6.42
CA ASN A 138 9.90 3.14 -7.47
C ASN A 138 9.10 1.82 -7.40
N GLU A 139 9.77 0.67 -7.24
CA GLU A 139 9.10 -0.64 -7.06
C GLU A 139 8.16 -0.60 -5.86
N TYR A 140 8.61 -0.05 -4.73
CA TYR A 140 7.84 0.01 -3.49
C TYR A 140 6.67 0.99 -3.60
N SER A 141 6.88 2.14 -4.24
CA SER A 141 5.80 3.09 -4.53
C SER A 141 4.71 2.46 -5.39
N GLN A 142 5.08 1.73 -6.45
CA GLN A 142 4.12 1.04 -7.32
C GLN A 142 3.36 -0.06 -6.56
N LEU A 143 4.04 -0.81 -5.71
CA LEU A 143 3.40 -1.85 -4.90
C LEU A 143 2.43 -1.25 -3.88
N LEU A 144 2.83 -0.19 -3.18
CA LEU A 144 1.99 0.50 -2.20
C LEU A 144 0.74 1.09 -2.87
N ASN A 145 0.91 1.76 -4.01
CA ASN A 145 -0.21 2.26 -4.82
C ASN A 145 -1.15 1.12 -5.26
N ARG A 146 -0.61 0.00 -5.74
CA ARG A 146 -1.42 -1.14 -6.18
C ARG A 146 -2.21 -1.76 -5.03
N VAL A 147 -1.59 -1.91 -3.86
CA VAL A 147 -2.21 -2.54 -2.69
C VAL A 147 -3.33 -1.65 -2.14
N LEU A 148 -3.08 -0.36 -1.95
CA LEU A 148 -4.05 0.57 -1.35
C LEU A 148 -5.19 0.94 -2.32
N ASN A 149 -4.93 1.03 -3.62
CA ASN A 149 -5.99 1.26 -4.61
C ASN A 149 -6.70 -0.04 -5.05
N SER A 150 -6.29 -1.21 -4.52
CA SER A 150 -7.00 -2.45 -4.80
C SER A 150 -8.39 -2.47 -4.13
N ALA A 151 -9.30 -3.30 -4.64
CA ALA A 151 -10.61 -3.52 -4.02
C ALA A 151 -10.54 -4.07 -2.57
N HIS A 152 -9.36 -4.48 -2.11
CA HIS A 152 -9.09 -4.96 -0.76
C HIS A 152 -8.07 -4.09 -0.03
N GLY A 153 -7.87 -2.84 -0.47
CA GLY A 153 -6.92 -1.88 0.12
C GLY A 153 -7.32 -1.32 1.49
N GLY A 154 -8.48 -1.73 2.01
CA GLY A 154 -8.99 -1.35 3.34
C GLY A 154 -9.70 -0.02 3.36
N VAL A 155 -9.10 1.02 2.78
CA VAL A 155 -9.67 2.37 2.76
C VAL A 155 -10.92 2.44 1.90
N ASP A 156 -12.01 2.98 2.45
CA ASP A 156 -13.24 3.19 1.69
C ASP A 156 -13.11 4.41 0.76
N LEU A 157 -12.73 4.15 -0.49
CA LEU A 157 -12.59 5.20 -1.50
C LEU A 157 -13.92 5.89 -1.82
N ALA A 158 -15.06 5.25 -1.57
CA ALA A 158 -16.37 5.89 -1.81
C ALA A 158 -16.66 6.96 -0.75
N ALA A 159 -16.27 6.73 0.50
CA ALA A 159 -16.37 7.72 1.58
C ALA A 159 -15.50 8.97 1.35
N LEU A 160 -14.50 8.85 0.48
CA LEU A 160 -13.62 9.96 0.10
C LEU A 160 -14.20 10.84 -1.02
N CYS A 161 -15.37 10.53 -1.56
CA CYS A 161 -16.01 11.37 -2.58
C CYS A 161 -16.78 12.52 -1.92
N ILE A 162 -16.44 13.76 -2.28
CA ILE A 162 -17.14 14.96 -1.78
C ILE A 162 -18.33 15.24 -2.71
N VAL A 163 -18.03 15.54 -3.98
CA VAL A 163 -19.01 15.76 -5.04
C VAL A 163 -18.85 14.68 -6.10
N PRO A 164 -19.86 13.81 -6.29
CA PRO A 164 -19.86 12.80 -7.34
C PRO A 164 -19.51 13.39 -8.71
N GLY A 165 -18.46 12.85 -9.35
CA GLY A 165 -18.03 13.28 -10.69
C GLY A 165 -17.34 14.66 -10.78
N SER A 166 -17.05 15.34 -9.67
CA SER A 166 -16.34 16.63 -9.70
C SER A 166 -15.16 16.69 -8.73
N THR A 167 -15.39 16.50 -7.43
CA THR A 167 -14.35 16.65 -6.41
C THR A 167 -14.29 15.46 -5.46
N CYS A 168 -13.07 15.04 -5.16
CA CYS A 168 -12.81 13.97 -4.20
C CYS A 168 -11.59 14.28 -3.34
N TRP A 169 -11.52 13.62 -2.18
CA TRP A 169 -10.33 13.61 -1.36
C TRP A 169 -9.24 12.77 -2.02
N VAL A 170 -8.04 13.34 -2.08
CA VAL A 170 -6.82 12.69 -2.50
C VAL A 170 -5.92 12.54 -1.29
N LEU A 171 -5.60 11.30 -0.95
CA LEU A 171 -4.68 10.98 0.14
C LEU A 171 -3.29 10.76 -0.44
N ASN A 172 -2.37 11.66 -0.13
CA ASN A 172 -0.97 11.55 -0.47
C ASN A 172 -0.22 10.90 0.68
N VAL A 173 0.28 9.68 0.47
CA VAL A 173 1.07 8.92 1.43
C VAL A 173 2.53 9.04 1.06
N ASP A 174 3.30 9.76 1.85
CA ASP A 174 4.73 9.93 1.66
C ASP A 174 5.49 9.12 2.69
N ALA A 175 6.19 8.07 2.24
CA ALA A 175 7.07 7.25 3.06
C ALA A 175 8.52 7.69 2.86
N LEU A 176 9.17 8.12 3.93
CA LEU A 176 10.58 8.49 3.99
C LEU A 176 11.38 7.45 4.77
N VAL A 177 12.29 6.77 4.09
CA VAL A 177 13.24 5.84 4.71
C VAL A 177 14.40 6.62 5.29
N LEU A 178 14.57 6.58 6.61
CA LEU A 178 15.61 7.31 7.34
C LEU A 178 16.88 6.48 7.49
N ASP A 179 16.72 5.19 7.82
CA ASP A 179 17.81 4.23 7.95
C ASP A 179 17.39 2.86 7.43
N TYR A 180 18.37 2.08 6.94
CA TYR A 180 18.15 0.78 6.32
C TYR A 180 18.88 -0.32 7.09
N GLY A 181 18.09 -1.21 7.71
CA GLY A 181 18.53 -2.40 8.43
C GLY A 181 17.81 -3.68 7.98
N GLY A 182 17.36 -3.73 6.72
CA GLY A 182 16.61 -4.87 6.14
C GLY A 182 15.11 -4.87 6.47
N GLY A 183 14.33 -5.66 5.75
CA GLY A 183 12.87 -5.77 5.97
C GLY A 183 12.10 -4.49 5.66
N LEU A 184 12.64 -3.64 4.78
CA LEU A 184 12.16 -2.27 4.54
C LEU A 184 10.69 -2.21 4.10
N LEU A 185 10.27 -3.12 3.22
CA LEU A 185 8.93 -3.10 2.68
C LEU A 185 7.86 -3.34 3.75
N ASP A 186 8.10 -4.29 4.65
CA ASP A 186 7.15 -4.60 5.73
C ASP A 186 7.10 -3.46 6.75
N ALA A 187 8.22 -2.76 6.99
CA ALA A 187 8.26 -1.55 7.80
C ALA A 187 7.45 -0.40 7.17
N ILE A 188 7.56 -0.20 5.84
CA ILE A 188 6.79 0.82 5.11
C ILE A 188 5.28 0.54 5.25
N PHE A 189 4.83 -0.69 4.99
CA PHE A 189 3.41 -1.02 5.12
C PHE A 189 2.89 -0.90 6.55
N ALA A 190 3.70 -1.28 7.55
CA ALA A 190 3.36 -1.07 8.95
C ALA A 190 3.24 0.42 9.29
N ALA A 191 4.16 1.25 8.83
CA ALA A 191 4.12 2.70 9.06
C ALA A 191 2.94 3.35 8.33
N THR A 192 2.65 2.96 7.09
CA THR A 192 1.49 3.47 6.34
C THR A 192 0.18 3.13 7.02
N ARG A 193 0.02 1.89 7.52
CA ARG A 193 -1.17 1.49 8.27
C ARG A 193 -1.34 2.32 9.55
N GLY A 194 -0.25 2.52 10.31
CA GLY A 194 -0.28 3.36 11.50
C GLY A 194 -0.54 4.84 11.20
N ALA A 195 -0.06 5.35 10.06
CA ALA A 195 -0.31 6.72 9.64
C ALA A 195 -1.79 6.91 9.27
N LEU A 196 -2.36 5.97 8.49
CA LEU A 196 -3.78 5.97 8.10
C LEU A 196 -4.72 5.84 9.31
N HIS A 197 -4.34 5.08 10.34
CA HIS A 197 -5.09 4.98 11.60
C HIS A 197 -5.26 6.34 12.30
N ASN A 198 -4.25 7.21 12.23
CA ASN A 198 -4.30 8.54 12.83
C ASN A 198 -4.63 9.65 11.82
N THR A 199 -4.95 9.31 10.58
CA THR A 199 -5.31 10.31 9.57
C THR A 199 -6.67 10.90 9.89
N ARG A 200 -6.69 12.24 9.99
CA ARG A 200 -7.87 13.05 10.22
C ARG A 200 -8.23 13.81 8.95
N ILE A 201 -9.42 13.56 8.43
CA ILE A 201 -9.97 14.25 7.25
C ILE A 201 -10.95 15.31 7.75
N PRO A 202 -10.86 16.57 7.31
CA PRO A 202 -11.83 17.58 7.67
C PRO A 202 -13.18 17.29 7.01
N ARG A 203 -14.26 17.60 7.70
CA ARG A 203 -15.62 17.37 7.20
C ARG A 203 -15.91 18.34 6.05
N ALA A 204 -16.39 17.82 4.93
CA ALA A 204 -16.88 18.63 3.82
C ALA A 204 -18.41 18.59 3.79
N THR A 205 -19.05 19.76 3.89
CA THR A 205 -20.49 19.92 3.70
C THR A 205 -20.72 20.39 2.27
N VAL A 206 -21.63 19.72 1.56
CA VAL A 206 -21.96 20.05 0.17
C VAL A 206 -23.30 20.76 0.16
N GLU A 207 -23.32 22.02 -0.27
CA GLU A 207 -24.53 22.78 -0.50
C GLU A 207 -24.83 22.84 -2.01
N GLN A 208 -26.07 22.54 -2.37
CA GLN A 208 -26.54 22.70 -3.74
C GLN A 208 -27.41 23.95 -3.81
N THR A 209 -26.85 25.02 -4.38
CA THR A 209 -27.57 26.27 -4.61
C THR A 209 -27.60 26.57 -6.10
N ASP A 210 -28.80 26.65 -6.66
CA ASP A 210 -29.06 27.14 -8.02
C ASP A 210 -28.29 26.39 -9.14
N GLY A 211 -28.17 25.06 -9.00
CA GLY A 211 -27.49 24.21 -9.99
C GLY A 211 -25.95 24.28 -9.96
N ARG A 212 -25.37 25.03 -9.01
CA ARG A 212 -23.94 24.98 -8.68
C ARG A 212 -23.75 24.21 -7.38
N VAL A 213 -22.86 23.23 -7.43
CA VAL A 213 -22.45 22.48 -6.24
C VAL A 213 -21.29 23.23 -5.62
N GLU A 214 -21.51 23.79 -4.44
CA GLU A 214 -20.48 24.44 -3.64
C GLU A 214 -20.22 23.57 -2.40
N PHE A 215 -18.98 23.51 -1.93
CA PHE A 215 -18.64 22.75 -0.75
C PHE A 215 -17.86 23.62 0.22
N GLU A 216 -18.19 23.52 1.50
CA GLU A 216 -17.46 24.16 2.58
C GLU A 216 -16.68 23.08 3.34
N ILE A 217 -15.42 23.39 3.65
CA ILE A 217 -14.56 22.51 4.45
C ILE A 217 -14.54 23.07 5.86
N GLU A 218 -15.05 22.29 6.80
CA GLU A 218 -15.02 22.61 8.22
C GLU A 218 -13.72 22.05 8.83
N ASP A 219 -12.71 22.91 8.98
CA ASP A 219 -11.39 22.52 9.50
C ASP A 219 -11.42 22.07 10.98
N GLU A 220 -12.45 22.45 11.74
CA GLU A 220 -12.58 22.13 13.17
C GLU A 220 -13.15 20.72 13.42
N GLU A 221 -14.00 20.21 12.52
CA GLU A 221 -14.57 18.86 12.61
C GLU A 221 -13.75 17.89 11.75
N THR A 222 -12.95 17.04 12.41
CA THR A 222 -12.16 16.02 11.71
C THR A 222 -12.63 14.61 12.02
N GLU A 223 -12.76 13.81 10.97
CA GLU A 223 -13.14 12.40 11.06
C GLU A 223 -11.95 11.49 10.76
N ILE A 224 -11.92 10.32 11.40
CA ILE A 224 -10.91 9.29 11.10
C ILE A 224 -11.30 8.60 9.80
N VAL A 225 -10.31 8.30 8.96
CA VAL A 225 -10.51 7.58 7.68
C VAL A 225 -11.26 6.27 7.90
N ALA A 226 -12.44 6.14 7.29
CA ALA A 226 -13.20 4.90 7.32
C ALA A 226 -12.47 3.76 6.59
N GLY A 227 -12.47 2.56 7.18
CA GLY A 227 -11.87 1.36 6.59
C GLY A 227 -10.37 1.15 6.90
N TRP A 228 -9.74 2.02 7.70
CA TRP A 228 -8.33 1.85 8.09
C TRP A 228 -8.03 0.47 8.71
N GLU A 229 -9.00 -0.17 9.37
CA GLU A 229 -8.85 -1.47 10.02
C GLU A 229 -8.50 -2.60 9.04
N ASP A 230 -9.07 -2.54 7.84
CA ASP A 230 -8.90 -3.55 6.79
C ASP A 230 -7.66 -3.27 5.91
N VAL A 231 -6.90 -2.20 6.18
CA VAL A 231 -5.65 -1.89 5.48
C VAL A 231 -4.67 -3.06 5.67
N PRO A 232 -4.19 -3.68 4.57
CA PRO A 232 -3.37 -4.87 4.65
C PRO A 232 -1.95 -4.57 5.13
N LEU A 233 -1.32 -5.56 5.77
CA LEU A 233 0.11 -5.58 6.03
C LEU A 233 0.81 -6.53 5.05
N THR A 234 2.05 -6.21 4.69
CA THR A 234 2.87 -7.11 3.90
C THR A 234 3.69 -8.04 4.77
N VAL A 235 3.90 -9.24 4.25
CA VAL A 235 4.88 -10.20 4.75
C VAL A 235 5.86 -10.48 3.62
N SER A 236 7.10 -10.04 3.80
CA SER A 236 8.19 -10.26 2.87
C SER A 236 8.99 -11.50 3.26
N MET A 237 9.06 -12.44 2.33
CA MET A 237 9.75 -13.72 2.51
C MET A 237 10.89 -13.84 1.50
N SER A 238 12.11 -13.99 1.99
CA SER A 238 13.31 -14.11 1.17
C SER A 238 13.77 -15.57 1.08
N LYS A 239 13.99 -16.03 -0.16
CA LYS A 239 14.47 -17.38 -0.46
C LYS A 239 15.99 -17.42 -0.41
N ILE A 240 16.53 -18.15 0.56
CA ILE A 240 17.96 -18.40 0.75
C ILE A 240 18.19 -19.91 0.66
N GLY A 241 18.94 -20.34 -0.36
CA GLY A 241 19.09 -21.77 -0.67
C GLY A 241 17.75 -22.43 -1.01
N TYR A 242 17.38 -23.45 -0.23
CA TYR A 242 16.14 -24.23 -0.39
C TYR A 242 15.03 -23.81 0.58
N ARG A 243 15.27 -22.83 1.44
CA ARG A 243 14.30 -22.38 2.46
C ARG A 243 13.96 -20.91 2.27
N HIS A 244 12.88 -20.49 2.91
CA HIS A 244 12.48 -19.09 3.01
C HIS A 244 12.65 -18.59 4.44
N ILE A 245 12.94 -17.30 4.58
CA ILE A 245 12.98 -16.59 5.85
C ILE A 245 12.13 -15.33 5.77
N VAL A 246 11.64 -14.86 6.91
CA VAL A 246 10.95 -13.57 7.04
C VAL A 246 11.88 -12.54 7.68
N ASP A 247 11.61 -11.27 7.40
CA ASP A 247 12.37 -10.14 7.97
C ASP A 247 13.91 -10.34 7.89
N PRO A 248 14.44 -10.47 6.65
CA PRO A 248 15.85 -10.69 6.43
C PRO A 248 16.66 -9.46 6.86
N THR A 249 17.81 -9.70 7.47
CA THR A 249 18.84 -8.68 7.68
C THR A 249 19.49 -8.27 6.34
N PRO A 250 20.18 -7.12 6.25
CA PRO A 250 20.83 -6.69 5.00
C PRO A 250 21.76 -7.75 4.40
N LEU A 251 22.49 -8.47 5.25
CA LEU A 251 23.39 -9.56 4.80
C LEU A 251 22.62 -10.76 4.24
N GLU A 252 21.47 -11.08 4.84
CA GLU A 252 20.57 -12.13 4.37
C GLU A 252 19.88 -11.74 3.05
N GLU A 253 19.49 -10.47 2.89
CA GLU A 253 18.93 -9.95 1.63
C GLU A 253 19.94 -10.07 0.49
N LEU A 254 21.21 -9.75 0.72
CA LEU A 254 22.31 -9.92 -0.25
C LEU A 254 22.59 -11.39 -0.61
N CYS A 255 22.18 -12.33 0.25
CA CYS A 255 22.27 -13.78 -0.01
C CYS A 255 21.00 -14.34 -0.65
N SER A 256 19.92 -13.57 -0.66
CA SER A 256 18.63 -14.03 -1.17
C SER A 256 18.65 -14.14 -2.69
N SER A 257 18.09 -15.23 -3.19
CA SER A 257 17.95 -15.46 -4.63
C SER A 257 16.67 -14.82 -5.16
N ALA A 258 15.60 -14.85 -4.39
CA ALA A 258 14.31 -14.28 -4.74
C ALA A 258 13.59 -13.84 -3.46
N ARG A 259 12.70 -12.87 -3.60
CA ARG A 259 11.81 -12.40 -2.54
C ARG A 259 10.37 -12.56 -2.99
N LEU A 260 9.50 -12.99 -2.10
CA LEU A 260 8.06 -12.98 -2.30
C LEU A 260 7.45 -12.07 -1.25
N THR A 261 6.69 -11.07 -1.69
CA THR A 261 5.91 -10.21 -0.79
C THR A 261 4.45 -10.51 -0.98
N VAL A 262 3.76 -10.73 0.13
CA VAL A 262 2.33 -11.01 0.16
C VAL A 262 1.65 -9.99 1.05
N ALA A 263 0.68 -9.25 0.51
CA ALA A 263 -0.17 -8.34 1.27
C ALA A 263 -1.42 -9.09 1.75
N VAL A 264 -1.64 -9.09 3.06
CA VAL A 264 -2.74 -9.82 3.70
C VAL A 264 -3.57 -8.84 4.50
N ASN A 265 -4.90 -8.90 4.36
CA ASN A 265 -5.81 -8.10 5.18
C ASN A 265 -6.20 -8.82 6.49
N ARG A 266 -6.91 -8.11 7.37
CA ARG A 266 -7.42 -8.66 8.65
C ARG A 266 -8.28 -9.91 8.47
N ARG A 267 -9.01 -10.00 7.36
CA ARG A 267 -9.89 -11.14 7.01
C ARG A 267 -9.12 -12.35 6.46
N GLY A 268 -7.80 -12.23 6.24
CA GLY A 268 -6.97 -13.29 5.65
C GLY A 268 -7.10 -13.42 4.14
N ASN A 269 -7.63 -12.40 3.46
CA ASN A 269 -7.62 -12.31 2.00
C ASN A 269 -6.27 -11.79 1.52
N LEU A 270 -5.88 -12.25 0.33
CA LEU A 270 -4.66 -11.82 -0.34
C LEU A 270 -5.00 -10.59 -1.18
N CYS A 271 -4.41 -9.43 -0.85
CA CYS A 271 -4.63 -8.19 -1.59
C CYS A 271 -3.67 -8.06 -2.78
N ALA A 272 -2.41 -8.47 -2.58
CA ALA A 272 -1.40 -8.46 -3.62
C ALA A 272 -0.33 -9.52 -3.37
N LEU A 273 0.30 -9.95 -4.45
CA LEU A 273 1.48 -10.79 -4.45
C LEU A 273 2.51 -10.19 -5.40
N GLN A 274 3.74 -10.03 -4.94
CA GLN A 274 4.85 -9.47 -5.72
C GLN A 274 6.08 -10.36 -5.54
N LYS A 275 6.60 -10.89 -6.65
CA LYS A 275 7.91 -11.54 -6.67
C LYS A 275 8.97 -10.50 -7.03
N GLY A 276 10.03 -10.42 -6.22
CA GLY A 276 11.23 -9.63 -6.45
C GLY A 276 12.49 -10.49 -6.52
N GLY A 277 13.60 -9.89 -6.92
CA GLY A 277 14.90 -10.55 -7.09
C GLY A 277 15.04 -11.30 -8.41
N GLU A 278 16.25 -11.74 -8.71
CA GLU A 278 16.61 -12.31 -10.02
C GLU A 278 16.34 -13.81 -10.13
N GLY A 279 16.30 -14.52 -9.01
CA GLY A 279 16.18 -15.98 -8.95
C GLY A 279 14.76 -16.51 -9.17
N GLY A 280 14.66 -17.81 -9.42
CA GLY A 280 13.40 -18.54 -9.53
C GLY A 280 12.86 -19.03 -8.18
N ILE A 281 11.53 -19.13 -8.08
CA ILE A 281 10.80 -19.77 -7.00
C ILE A 281 10.07 -20.97 -7.59
N GLU A 282 10.24 -22.15 -6.99
CA GLU A 282 9.52 -23.35 -7.40
C GLU A 282 8.03 -23.23 -7.05
N PRO A 283 7.09 -23.67 -7.90
CA PRO A 283 5.65 -23.53 -7.62
C PRO A 283 5.19 -24.17 -6.30
N SER A 284 5.81 -25.29 -5.91
CA SER A 284 5.57 -25.97 -4.63
C SER A 284 5.91 -25.05 -3.44
N LEU A 285 7.11 -24.49 -3.47
CA LEU A 285 7.59 -23.53 -2.48
C LEU A 285 6.77 -22.23 -2.50
N LEU A 286 6.34 -21.76 -3.67
CA LEU A 286 5.49 -20.58 -3.79
C LEU A 286 4.17 -20.76 -3.02
N ALA A 287 3.50 -21.91 -3.19
CA ALA A 287 2.25 -22.21 -2.49
C ALA A 287 2.47 -22.28 -0.96
N GLU A 288 3.56 -22.90 -0.52
CA GLU A 288 3.95 -22.96 0.90
C GLU A 288 4.22 -21.55 1.47
N MET A 289 4.95 -20.71 0.73
CA MET A 289 5.26 -19.33 1.14
C MET A 289 3.98 -18.49 1.26
N VAL A 290 3.06 -18.59 0.31
CA VAL A 290 1.78 -17.85 0.38
C VAL A 290 0.96 -18.28 1.59
N GLN A 291 0.87 -19.59 1.87
CA GLN A 291 0.12 -20.09 3.02
C GLN A 291 0.76 -19.64 4.35
N THR A 292 2.09 -19.69 4.42
CA THR A 292 2.85 -19.23 5.60
C THR A 292 2.68 -17.72 5.81
N ALA A 293 2.78 -16.93 4.73
CA ALA A 293 2.58 -15.49 4.76
C ALA A 293 1.17 -15.11 5.24
N LYS A 294 0.14 -15.88 4.87
CA LYS A 294 -1.23 -15.66 5.34
C LYS A 294 -1.36 -15.84 6.86
N GLN A 295 -0.78 -16.91 7.41
CA GLN A 295 -0.80 -17.20 8.84
C GLN A 295 -0.02 -16.15 9.64
N LEU A 296 1.19 -15.81 9.17
CA LEU A 296 2.03 -14.80 9.80
C LEU A 296 1.41 -13.40 9.69
N GLY A 297 0.82 -13.07 8.54
CA GLY A 297 0.17 -11.77 8.30
C GLY A 297 -0.97 -11.51 9.28
N GLN A 298 -1.84 -12.50 9.54
CA GLN A 298 -2.91 -12.38 10.53
C GLN A 298 -2.38 -12.17 11.95
N THR A 299 -1.30 -12.87 12.30
CA THR A 299 -0.63 -12.74 13.61
C THR A 299 -0.01 -11.35 13.75
N LEU A 300 0.67 -10.87 12.71
CA LEU A 300 1.28 -9.54 12.66
C LEU A 300 0.26 -8.42 12.72
N LEU A 301 -0.87 -8.53 11.99
CA LEU A 301 -1.97 -7.57 12.06
C LEU A 301 -2.51 -7.44 13.48
N SER A 302 -2.73 -8.57 14.16
CA SER A 302 -3.21 -8.57 15.55
C SER A 302 -2.21 -7.91 16.51
N ARG A 303 -0.90 -8.18 16.32
CA ARG A 303 0.17 -7.54 17.08
C ARG A 303 0.21 -6.04 16.82
N HIS A 304 0.12 -5.62 15.56
CA HIS A 304 0.14 -4.23 15.15
C HIS A 304 -1.06 -3.45 15.70
N ASP A 305 -2.27 -4.03 15.67
CA ASP A 305 -3.47 -3.43 16.27
C ASP A 305 -3.30 -3.20 17.78
N THR A 306 -2.66 -4.15 18.48
CA THR A 306 -2.37 -4.03 19.90
C THR A 306 -1.40 -2.87 20.18
N LEU A 307 -0.40 -2.69 19.32
CA LEU A 307 0.56 -1.58 19.41
C LEU A 307 -0.13 -0.24 19.14
N LEU A 308 -0.94 -0.13 18.08
CA LEU A 308 -1.72 1.07 17.79
C LEU A 308 -2.66 1.44 18.94
N ALA A 309 -3.34 0.47 19.54
CA ALA A 309 -4.22 0.70 20.68
C ALA A 309 -3.45 1.07 21.96
N ALA A 310 -2.24 0.54 22.16
CA ALA A 310 -1.37 0.97 23.26
C ALA A 310 -0.91 2.41 23.06
N GLU A 311 -0.57 2.78 21.83
CA GLU A 311 -0.12 4.13 21.47
C GLU A 311 -1.24 5.16 21.58
N ALA A 312 -2.44 4.87 21.08
CA ALA A 312 -3.61 5.73 21.26
C ALA A 312 -3.90 6.00 22.76
N ARG A 313 -3.72 4.99 23.62
CA ARG A 313 -3.84 5.13 25.08
C ARG A 313 -2.71 5.97 25.68
N ARG A 314 -1.50 5.94 25.11
CA ARG A 314 -0.37 6.78 25.54
C ARG A 314 -0.63 8.25 25.22
N ILE A 315 -1.08 8.53 24.00
CA ILE A 315 -1.47 9.87 23.54
C ILE A 315 -2.61 10.42 24.41
N ALA A 316 -3.64 9.60 24.69
CA ALA A 316 -4.75 10.01 25.56
C ALA A 316 -4.33 10.34 27.01
N LYS A 317 -3.20 9.81 27.48
CA LYS A 317 -2.62 10.13 28.79
C LYS A 317 -1.76 11.41 28.78
N GLY A 318 -1.64 12.10 27.66
CA GLY A 318 -0.87 13.34 27.53
C GLY A 318 0.64 13.14 27.64
N VAL A 319 1.13 11.92 27.40
CA VAL A 319 2.57 11.67 27.27
C VAL A 319 2.95 12.05 25.84
N ASP A 320 3.72 13.14 25.70
CA ASP A 320 4.24 13.57 24.41
C ASP A 320 4.94 12.40 23.68
N PRO A 321 4.86 12.35 22.33
CA PRO A 321 5.59 11.35 21.58
C PRO A 321 7.07 11.44 21.96
N THR A 322 7.69 10.28 22.18
CA THR A 322 9.08 10.15 22.63
C THR A 322 10.09 10.80 21.67
N GLY A 323 9.64 11.15 20.46
CA GLY A 323 10.37 12.01 19.54
C GLY A 323 11.54 11.29 18.88
N PHE A 324 12.38 12.04 18.17
CA PHE A 324 13.64 11.54 17.60
C PHE A 324 14.71 11.35 18.69
N ARG A 325 14.43 10.51 19.70
CA ARG A 325 15.40 10.14 20.73
C ARG A 325 16.20 8.90 20.38
#